data_AF-A0A7S2XKF0-F1
#
_entry.id   AF-A0A7S2XKF0-F1
#
_cell.length_a   1.000
_cell.length_b   1.000
_cell.length_c   1.000
_cell.angle_alpha   90.00
_cell.angle_beta   90.00
_cell.angle_gamma   90.00
#
_symmetry.space_group_name_H-M   'P 1'
#
loop_
_entity.id
_entity.type
_entity.pdbx_description
1 polymer ?
#
loop_
_entity_poly.entity_id
_entity_poly.type
_entity_poly.pdbx_seq_one_letter_code
_entity_poly.pdbx_strand_id
1 'polypeptide(L)'
;QEVASRLRLGNHFVDSAHRLFSIAVEKNFVQGRRTIHVVAACLYISCRQEKSQHMLIDFSDALQINVYILGACFLKFRRLLGLRLEIVDPALFVYRFAAHLNLSRDANAVALTALRLVGRMKRDWIVAGRKPAGICAAALLIAARAHGFSKNHQDVTKILKVCGMTVAHRVKDFSLTPSAKMTLGEFHSVDLAPEADPPAFSRNRIREARALAIQQGNVELLESGALDDPRAASQVRASQWRSLSAKPESKKKAELSQIYSQLETELSGGTIKSKDVKASSSQALVPTTSTEATTTNDSNST
;
A
#
# COMPACT_ATOMS: atom_id res chain seq x y z
N GLN A 1 -24.82 -23.04 9.00
CA GLN A 1 -24.42 -23.60 7.69
C GLN A 1 -24.39 -22.52 6.61
N GLU A 2 -25.48 -21.77 6.38
CA GLU A 2 -25.53 -20.68 5.36
C GLU A 2 -24.39 -19.65 5.47
N VAL A 3 -24.07 -19.18 6.67
CA VAL A 3 -22.98 -18.21 6.87
C VAL A 3 -21.61 -18.80 6.50
N ALA A 4 -21.41 -20.09 6.77
CA ALA A 4 -20.17 -20.78 6.49
C ALA A 4 -19.99 -21.04 4.99
N SER A 5 -21.07 -21.35 4.26
CA SER A 5 -21.02 -21.56 2.81
C SER A 5 -20.68 -20.26 2.07
N ARG A 6 -21.25 -19.11 2.48
CA ARG A 6 -20.89 -17.78 1.91
C ARG A 6 -19.40 -17.47 2.05
N LEU A 7 -18.77 -17.90 3.15
CA LEU A 7 -17.35 -17.68 3.43
C LEU A 7 -16.44 -18.82 2.97
N ARG A 8 -16.99 -19.87 2.35
CA ARG A 8 -16.25 -21.08 1.94
C ARG A 8 -15.47 -21.73 3.08
N LEU A 9 -16.05 -21.72 4.28
CA LEU A 9 -15.49 -22.38 5.46
C LEU A 9 -15.72 -23.90 5.38
N GLY A 10 -14.73 -24.68 5.80
CA GLY A 10 -14.86 -26.13 5.90
C GLY A 10 -15.85 -26.58 6.97
N ASN A 11 -16.38 -27.80 6.83
CA ASN A 11 -17.39 -28.35 7.74
C ASN A 11 -16.92 -28.43 9.20
N HIS A 12 -15.62 -28.66 9.43
CA HIS A 12 -15.05 -28.68 10.79
C HIS A 12 -15.29 -27.38 11.56
N PHE A 13 -15.24 -26.22 10.90
CA PHE A 13 -15.58 -24.94 11.53
C PHE A 13 -17.05 -24.86 11.93
N VAL A 14 -17.93 -25.46 11.12
CA VAL A 14 -19.37 -25.47 11.37
C VAL A 14 -19.68 -26.33 12.59
N ASP A 15 -19.07 -27.50 12.71
CA ASP A 15 -19.29 -28.42 13.83
C ASP A 15 -18.77 -27.81 15.14
N SER A 16 -17.57 -27.23 15.12
CA SER A 16 -17.00 -26.49 16.26
C SER A 16 -17.89 -25.31 16.65
N ALA A 17 -18.39 -24.54 15.68
CA ALA A 17 -19.28 -23.41 15.94
C ALA A 17 -20.64 -23.85 16.48
N HIS A 18 -21.15 -25.01 16.04
CA HIS A 18 -22.41 -25.57 16.54
C HIS A 18 -22.29 -25.94 18.03
N ARG A 19 -21.18 -26.57 18.44
CA ARG A 19 -20.90 -26.86 19.86
C ARG A 19 -20.86 -25.58 20.70
N LEU A 20 -20.18 -24.54 20.21
CA LEU A 20 -20.16 -23.24 20.88
C LEU A 20 -21.56 -22.59 20.95
N PHE A 21 -22.38 -22.77 19.92
CA PHE A 21 -23.73 -22.26 19.88
C PHE A 21 -24.64 -22.96 20.89
N SER A 22 -24.53 -24.28 21.05
CA SER A 22 -25.25 -25.03 22.10
C SER A 22 -24.94 -24.49 23.49
N ILE A 23 -23.67 -24.24 23.79
CA ILE A 23 -23.24 -23.61 25.06
C ILE A 23 -23.82 -22.20 25.19
N ALA A 24 -23.91 -21.44 24.10
CA ALA A 24 -24.50 -20.11 24.10
C ALA A 24 -26.00 -20.14 24.46
N VAL A 25 -26.73 -21.17 24.02
CA VAL A 25 -28.15 -21.38 24.34
C VAL A 25 -28.31 -21.75 25.81
N GLU A 26 -27.52 -22.70 26.32
CA GLU A 26 -27.54 -23.11 27.74
C GLU A 26 -27.26 -21.94 28.69
N LYS A 27 -26.43 -20.99 28.27
CA LYS A 27 -26.08 -19.78 29.04
C LYS A 27 -27.00 -18.58 28.75
N ASN A 28 -28.14 -18.79 28.07
CA ASN A 28 -29.11 -17.76 27.70
C ASN A 28 -28.51 -16.57 26.93
N PHE A 29 -27.39 -16.75 26.24
CA PHE A 29 -26.72 -15.68 25.50
C PHE A 29 -27.50 -15.27 24.23
N VAL A 30 -28.38 -16.15 23.73
CA VAL A 30 -29.21 -15.89 22.55
C VAL A 30 -30.36 -14.92 22.85
N GLN A 31 -30.81 -14.82 24.11
CA GLN A 31 -31.95 -13.99 24.50
C GLN A 31 -31.63 -12.49 24.33
N GLY A 32 -32.57 -11.75 23.74
CA GLY A 32 -32.45 -10.30 23.49
C GLY A 32 -31.44 -9.91 22.40
N ARG A 33 -30.89 -10.87 21.65
CA ARG A 33 -29.95 -10.63 20.53
C ARG A 33 -30.47 -11.27 19.26
N ARG A 34 -30.11 -10.70 18.11
CA ARG A 34 -30.37 -11.36 16.82
C ARG A 34 -29.52 -12.62 16.74
N THR A 35 -30.17 -13.75 16.47
CA THR A 35 -29.54 -15.07 16.36
C THR A 35 -28.37 -15.06 15.38
N ILE A 36 -28.50 -14.33 14.26
CA ILE A 36 -27.46 -14.20 13.24
C ILE A 36 -26.16 -13.59 13.76
N HIS A 37 -26.21 -12.66 14.73
CA HIS A 37 -25.02 -12.10 15.36
C HIS A 37 -24.32 -13.11 16.26
N VAL A 38 -25.10 -13.95 16.95
CA VAL A 38 -24.57 -14.98 17.86
C VAL A 38 -23.91 -16.10 17.05
N VAL A 39 -24.57 -16.56 15.98
CA VAL A 39 -24.02 -17.57 15.06
C VAL A 39 -22.70 -17.09 14.45
N ALA A 40 -22.66 -15.85 13.97
CA ALA A 40 -21.44 -15.26 13.40
C ALA A 40 -20.31 -15.12 14.44
N ALA A 41 -20.63 -14.75 15.68
CA ALA A 41 -19.66 -14.69 16.76
C ALA A 41 -19.09 -16.07 17.13
N CYS A 42 -19.93 -17.11 17.19
CA CYS A 42 -19.49 -18.49 17.44
C CYS A 42 -18.55 -18.98 16.33
N LEU A 43 -18.93 -18.77 15.07
CA LEU A 43 -18.14 -19.18 13.91
C LEU A 43 -16.80 -18.44 13.85
N TYR A 44 -16.78 -17.14 14.17
CA TYR A 44 -15.54 -16.38 14.24
C TYR A 44 -14.61 -16.83 15.39
N ILE A 45 -15.16 -17.27 16.54
CA ILE A 45 -14.35 -17.84 17.62
C ILE A 45 -13.67 -19.13 17.16
N SER A 46 -14.40 -20.05 16.50
CA SER A 46 -13.82 -21.28 15.95
C SER A 46 -12.72 -20.97 14.93
N CYS A 47 -12.95 -20.01 14.02
CA CYS A 47 -11.93 -19.56 13.07
C CYS A 47 -10.67 -19.01 13.75
N ARG A 48 -10.84 -18.31 14.88
CA ARG A 48 -9.73 -17.75 15.66
C ARG A 48 -8.95 -18.81 16.44
N GLN A 49 -9.61 -19.84 16.94
CA GLN A 49 -8.97 -20.95 17.64
C GLN A 49 -8.05 -21.74 16.71
N GLU A 50 -8.49 -21.98 15.48
CA GLU A 50 -7.71 -22.73 14.48
C GLU A 50 -6.77 -21.85 13.63
N LYS A 51 -6.60 -20.58 13.99
CA LYS A 51 -5.69 -19.63 13.31
C LYS A 51 -5.97 -19.52 11.80
N SER A 52 -7.26 -19.49 11.44
CA SER A 52 -7.70 -19.36 10.05
C SER A 52 -7.48 -17.94 9.49
N GLN A 53 -7.42 -17.83 8.16
CA GLN A 53 -7.21 -16.58 7.41
C GLN A 53 -8.44 -15.64 7.39
N HIS A 54 -9.53 -15.94 8.09
CA HIS A 54 -10.78 -15.18 8.04
C HIS A 54 -10.79 -14.00 9.05
N MET A 55 -11.18 -12.82 8.59
CA MET A 55 -11.29 -11.62 9.43
C MET A 55 -12.74 -11.34 9.80
N LEU A 56 -12.96 -10.65 10.92
CA LEU A 56 -14.30 -10.24 11.37
C LEU A 56 -15.06 -9.40 10.31
N ILE A 57 -14.32 -8.64 9.50
CA ILE A 57 -14.92 -7.83 8.43
C ILE A 57 -15.49 -8.68 7.28
N ASP A 58 -14.98 -9.91 7.10
CA ASP A 58 -15.48 -10.82 6.07
C ASP A 58 -16.86 -11.35 6.46
N PHE A 59 -17.08 -11.64 7.75
CA PHE A 59 -18.40 -11.99 8.30
C PHE A 59 -19.39 -10.83 8.21
N SER A 60 -18.92 -9.61 8.50
CA SER A 60 -19.72 -8.38 8.39
C SER A 60 -20.20 -8.16 6.96
N ASP A 61 -19.34 -8.39 5.97
CA ASP A 61 -19.68 -8.26 4.56
C ASP A 61 -20.60 -9.40 4.09
N ALA A 62 -20.35 -10.64 4.47
CA ALA A 62 -21.21 -11.77 4.12
C ALA A 62 -22.64 -11.67 4.69
N LEU A 63 -22.80 -10.95 5.81
CA LEU A 63 -24.08 -10.77 6.49
C LEU A 63 -24.70 -9.39 6.25
N GLN A 64 -23.96 -8.44 5.67
CA GLN A 64 -24.35 -7.03 5.52
C GLN A 64 -24.72 -6.37 6.87
N ILE A 65 -23.90 -6.61 7.90
CA ILE A 65 -24.10 -6.09 9.26
C ILE A 65 -22.88 -5.29 9.68
N ASN A 66 -23.06 -4.21 10.44
CA ASN A 66 -21.94 -3.41 10.93
C ASN A 66 -20.97 -4.24 11.82
N VAL A 67 -19.66 -4.19 11.49
CA VAL A 67 -18.56 -4.85 12.20
C VAL A 67 -18.58 -4.54 13.71
N TYR A 68 -18.95 -3.32 14.12
CA TYR A 68 -18.95 -2.91 15.52
C TYR A 68 -19.98 -3.69 16.35
N ILE A 69 -21.17 -3.94 15.78
CA ILE A 69 -22.23 -4.71 16.44
C ILE A 69 -21.78 -6.16 16.61
N LEU A 70 -21.20 -6.75 15.56
CA LEU A 70 -20.68 -8.11 15.59
C LEU A 70 -19.50 -8.25 16.57
N GLY A 71 -18.60 -7.27 16.60
CA GLY A 71 -17.48 -7.20 17.54
C GLY A 71 -17.93 -7.08 18.99
N ALA A 72 -18.98 -6.29 19.27
CA ALA A 72 -19.56 -6.19 20.60
C ALA A 72 -20.20 -7.51 21.06
N CYS A 73 -20.89 -8.21 20.16
CA CYS A 73 -21.43 -9.55 20.41
C CYS A 73 -20.31 -10.54 20.75
N PHE A 74 -19.26 -10.58 19.91
CA PHE A 74 -18.08 -11.42 20.10
C PHE A 74 -17.37 -11.15 21.44
N LEU A 75 -17.14 -9.90 21.81
CA LEU A 75 -16.46 -9.56 23.07
C LEU A 75 -17.28 -9.97 24.29
N LYS A 76 -18.60 -9.76 24.27
CA LYS A 76 -19.51 -10.22 25.35
C LYS A 76 -19.51 -11.74 25.46
N PHE A 77 -19.56 -12.44 24.32
CA PHE A 77 -19.58 -13.91 24.29
C PHE A 77 -18.25 -14.51 24.77
N ARG A 78 -17.13 -13.98 24.30
CA ARG A 78 -15.79 -14.36 24.76
C ARG A 78 -15.65 -14.18 26.28
N ARG A 79 -16.16 -13.07 26.83
CA ARG A 79 -16.12 -12.79 28.27
C ARG A 79 -16.96 -13.81 29.05
N LEU A 80 -18.14 -14.16 28.55
CA LEU A 80 -19.02 -15.16 29.16
C LEU A 80 -18.35 -16.54 29.22
N LEU A 81 -17.67 -16.95 28.14
CA LEU A 81 -16.98 -18.24 28.07
C LEU A 81 -15.60 -18.25 28.77
N GLY A 82 -15.07 -17.09 29.19
CA GLY A 82 -13.73 -17.01 29.80
C GLY A 82 -12.56 -17.34 28.85
N LEU A 83 -12.78 -17.35 27.52
CA LEU A 83 -11.78 -17.79 26.55
C LEU A 83 -10.62 -16.78 26.41
N ARG A 84 -9.40 -17.26 26.60
CA ARG A 84 -8.16 -16.53 26.26
C ARG A 84 -7.78 -16.84 24.81
N LEU A 85 -8.22 -15.98 23.90
CA LEU A 85 -7.82 -16.05 22.50
C LEU A 85 -6.50 -15.31 22.29
N GLU A 86 -5.58 -15.94 21.56
CA GLU A 86 -4.31 -15.35 21.17
C GLU A 86 -4.49 -14.16 20.21
N ILE A 87 -3.47 -13.31 20.15
CA ILE A 87 -3.39 -12.21 19.19
C ILE A 87 -3.19 -12.81 17.79
N VAL A 88 -3.90 -12.28 16.79
CA VAL A 88 -3.80 -12.77 15.41
C VAL A 88 -2.49 -12.33 14.80
N ASP A 89 -1.77 -13.28 14.21
CA ASP A 89 -0.59 -12.95 13.42
C ASP A 89 -0.99 -12.41 12.03
N PRO A 90 -0.55 -11.20 11.64
CA PRO A 90 -0.76 -10.68 10.28
C PRO A 90 -0.22 -11.60 9.18
N ALA A 91 0.76 -12.46 9.46
CA ALA A 91 1.31 -13.42 8.50
C ALA A 91 0.25 -14.30 7.84
N LEU A 92 -0.81 -14.66 8.58
CA LEU A 92 -1.90 -15.54 8.12
C LEU A 92 -2.68 -14.95 6.93
N PHE A 93 -2.70 -13.63 6.80
CA PHE A 93 -3.49 -12.95 5.76
C PHE A 93 -2.71 -12.70 4.47
N VAL A 94 -1.38 -12.82 4.48
CA VAL A 94 -0.51 -12.43 3.36
C VAL A 94 -0.85 -13.21 2.09
N TYR A 95 -0.93 -14.54 2.17
CA TYR A 95 -1.23 -15.38 1.01
C TYR A 95 -2.62 -15.09 0.42
N ARG A 96 -3.63 -14.94 1.29
CA ARG A 96 -4.98 -14.58 0.87
C ARG A 96 -5.00 -13.26 0.09
N PHE A 97 -4.32 -12.26 0.64
CA PHE A 97 -4.28 -10.92 0.08
C PHE A 97 -3.46 -10.85 -1.21
N ALA A 98 -2.38 -11.63 -1.30
CA ALA A 98 -1.60 -11.77 -2.53
C ALA A 98 -2.44 -12.39 -3.65
N ALA A 99 -3.24 -13.42 -3.35
CA ALA A 99 -4.14 -14.04 -4.32
C ALA A 99 -5.18 -13.05 -4.89
N HIS A 100 -5.69 -12.14 -4.04
CA HIS A 100 -6.63 -11.11 -4.50
C HIS A 100 -5.98 -9.95 -5.26
N LEU A 101 -4.67 -9.74 -5.14
CA LEU A 101 -3.97 -8.59 -5.75
C LEU A 101 -3.66 -8.80 -7.25
N ASN A 102 -4.03 -9.96 -7.83
CA ASN A 102 -3.76 -10.33 -9.23
C ASN A 102 -2.32 -9.97 -9.65
N LEU A 103 -1.37 -10.35 -8.79
CA LEU A 103 0.04 -10.30 -9.10
C LEU A 103 0.31 -11.36 -10.17
N SER A 104 1.18 -11.06 -11.14
CA SER A 104 1.48 -11.97 -12.26
C SER A 104 2.26 -13.22 -11.79
N ARG A 105 3.06 -13.84 -12.66
CA ARG A 105 3.82 -15.08 -12.37
C ARG A 105 4.64 -15.03 -11.07
N ASP A 106 5.01 -13.84 -10.61
CA ASP A 106 5.84 -13.60 -9.42
C ASP A 106 5.04 -13.40 -8.11
N ALA A 107 3.73 -13.68 -8.09
CA ALA A 107 2.88 -13.52 -6.91
C ALA A 107 3.43 -14.23 -5.66
N ASN A 108 4.00 -15.42 -5.84
CA ASN A 108 4.58 -16.21 -4.76
C ASN A 108 5.86 -15.56 -4.19
N ALA A 109 6.73 -15.02 -5.06
CA ALA A 109 7.94 -14.32 -4.64
C ALA A 109 7.58 -13.05 -3.84
N VAL A 110 6.57 -12.29 -4.30
CA VAL A 110 6.04 -11.12 -3.59
C VAL A 110 5.46 -11.51 -2.23
N ALA A 111 4.70 -12.60 -2.14
CA ALA A 111 4.12 -13.08 -0.89
C ALA A 111 5.20 -13.49 0.13
N LEU A 112 6.26 -14.16 -0.31
CA LEU A 112 7.39 -14.55 0.55
C LEU A 112 8.14 -13.33 1.07
N THR A 113 8.43 -12.35 0.22
CA THR A 113 9.04 -11.08 0.64
C THR A 113 8.12 -10.33 1.61
N ALA A 114 6.82 -10.30 1.36
CA ALA A 114 5.83 -9.68 2.25
C ALA A 114 5.79 -10.37 3.62
N LEU A 115 5.86 -11.70 3.67
CA LEU A 115 5.90 -12.46 4.92
C LEU A 115 7.14 -12.11 5.75
N ARG A 116 8.31 -12.02 5.10
CA ARG A 116 9.56 -11.58 5.74
C ARG A 116 9.45 -10.15 6.26
N LEU A 117 8.86 -9.24 5.48
CA LEU A 117 8.58 -7.86 5.90
C LEU A 117 7.66 -7.80 7.12
N VAL A 118 6.60 -8.60 7.18
CA VAL A 118 5.71 -8.67 8.34
C VAL A 118 6.48 -9.15 9.58
N GLY A 119 7.32 -10.18 9.44
CA GLY A 119 8.20 -10.65 10.52
C GLY A 119 9.17 -9.57 10.99
N ARG A 120 9.69 -8.74 10.07
CA ARG A 120 10.55 -7.60 10.40
C ARG A 120 9.78 -6.49 11.11
N MET A 121 8.60 -6.10 10.62
CA MET A 121 7.75 -5.10 11.25
C MET A 121 7.33 -5.50 12.67
N LYS A 122 7.22 -6.82 12.95
CA LYS A 122 6.95 -7.35 14.29
C LYS A 122 8.13 -7.14 15.24
N ARG A 123 9.37 -7.36 14.77
CA ARG A 123 10.62 -7.07 15.51
C ARG A 123 10.84 -5.57 15.73
N ASP A 124 10.53 -4.75 14.73
CA ASP A 124 10.63 -3.29 14.80
C ASP A 124 9.46 -2.63 15.59
N TRP A 125 8.69 -3.39 16.38
CA TRP A 125 7.55 -2.93 17.20
C TRP A 125 6.46 -2.12 16.46
N ILE A 126 6.37 -2.23 15.13
CA ILE A 126 5.37 -1.55 14.29
C ILE A 126 4.00 -2.22 14.39
N VAL A 127 3.93 -3.48 14.82
CA VAL A 127 2.69 -4.30 14.82
C VAL A 127 1.83 -4.07 16.06
N ALA A 128 2.45 -3.80 17.21
CA ALA A 128 1.77 -3.78 18.50
C ALA A 128 0.64 -2.73 18.56
N GLY A 129 -0.53 -3.14 19.07
CA GLY A 129 -1.71 -2.26 19.22
C GLY A 129 -2.38 -1.82 17.91
N ARG A 130 -2.00 -2.39 16.77
CA ARG A 130 -2.48 -1.95 15.45
C ARG A 130 -3.22 -3.08 14.72
N LYS A 131 -4.12 -2.70 13.80
CA LYS A 131 -4.94 -3.67 13.06
C LYS A 131 -4.07 -4.49 12.08
N PRO A 132 -4.10 -5.84 12.13
CA PRO A 132 -3.23 -6.69 11.31
C PRO A 132 -3.43 -6.47 9.81
N ALA A 133 -4.69 -6.29 9.37
CA ALA A 133 -5.01 -6.06 7.95
C ALA A 133 -4.20 -4.90 7.32
N GLY A 134 -4.01 -3.80 8.05
CA GLY A 134 -3.26 -2.65 7.52
C GLY A 134 -1.75 -2.88 7.44
N ILE A 135 -1.21 -3.75 8.30
CA ILE A 135 0.20 -4.13 8.29
C ILE A 135 0.46 -5.06 7.11
N CYS A 136 -0.40 -6.06 6.90
CA CYS A 136 -0.33 -6.94 5.73
C CYS A 136 -0.43 -6.15 4.43
N ALA A 137 -1.36 -5.19 4.36
CA ALA A 137 -1.54 -4.33 3.19
C ALA A 137 -0.29 -3.49 2.88
N ALA A 138 0.33 -2.91 3.90
CA ALA A 138 1.55 -2.14 3.74
C ALA A 138 2.74 -3.02 3.33
N ALA A 139 2.92 -4.18 3.97
CA ALA A 139 3.97 -5.13 3.63
C ALA A 139 3.82 -5.65 2.19
N LEU A 140 2.60 -5.96 1.76
CA LEU A 140 2.31 -6.41 0.40
C LEU A 140 2.55 -5.29 -0.62
N LEU A 141 2.20 -4.04 -0.31
CA LEU A 141 2.48 -2.89 -1.17
C LEU A 141 3.99 -2.64 -1.33
N ILE A 142 4.77 -2.75 -0.24
CA ILE A 142 6.23 -2.61 -0.28
C ILE A 142 6.85 -3.75 -1.09
N ALA A 143 6.44 -4.99 -0.84
CA ALA A 143 6.92 -6.16 -1.56
C ALA A 143 6.60 -6.09 -3.06
N ALA A 144 5.36 -5.72 -3.42
CA ALA A 144 4.97 -5.55 -4.81
C ALA A 144 5.85 -4.51 -5.52
N ARG A 145 6.12 -3.38 -4.86
CA ARG A 145 7.01 -2.34 -5.41
C ARG A 145 8.47 -2.80 -5.53
N ALA A 146 8.96 -3.61 -4.61
CA ALA A 146 10.31 -4.14 -4.64
C ALA A 146 10.53 -5.09 -5.83
N HIS A 147 9.51 -5.88 -6.17
CA HIS A 147 9.48 -6.77 -7.35
C HIS A 147 9.07 -6.05 -8.66
N GLY A 148 9.02 -4.72 -8.67
CA GLY A 148 8.73 -3.93 -9.88
C GLY A 148 7.24 -3.75 -10.21
N PHE A 149 6.33 -4.29 -9.40
CA PHE A 149 4.89 -4.09 -9.57
C PHE A 149 4.44 -2.78 -8.90
N SER A 150 4.24 -1.75 -9.72
CA SER A 150 3.67 -0.48 -9.24
C SER A 150 2.14 -0.56 -9.22
N LYS A 151 1.57 -1.00 -8.08
CA LYS A 151 0.13 -0.86 -7.81
C LYS A 151 -0.16 0.45 -7.11
N ASN A 152 -1.27 1.10 -7.45
CA ASN A 152 -1.70 2.30 -6.75
C ASN A 152 -2.20 1.92 -5.34
N HIS A 153 -2.06 2.83 -4.37
CA HIS A 153 -2.55 2.57 -3.01
C HIS A 153 -4.08 2.36 -2.99
N GLN A 154 -4.81 2.94 -3.95
CA GLN A 154 -6.27 2.80 -4.04
C GLN A 154 -6.68 1.38 -4.43
N ASP A 155 -5.92 0.72 -5.29
CA ASP A 155 -6.23 -0.64 -5.74
C ASP A 155 -6.06 -1.63 -4.59
N VAL A 156 -4.97 -1.49 -3.83
CA VAL A 156 -4.70 -2.29 -2.62
C VAL A 156 -5.77 -2.03 -1.55
N THR A 157 -6.18 -0.78 -1.37
CA THR A 157 -7.22 -0.38 -0.39
C THR A 157 -8.57 -1.03 -0.69
N LYS A 158 -9.02 -0.98 -1.96
CA LYS A 158 -10.30 -1.54 -2.40
C LYS A 158 -10.36 -3.04 -2.18
N ILE A 159 -9.29 -3.75 -2.51
CA ILE A 159 -9.22 -5.21 -2.40
C ILE A 159 -9.13 -5.65 -0.94
N LEU A 160 -8.31 -4.97 -0.14
CA LEU A 160 -8.01 -5.39 1.24
C LEU A 160 -8.99 -4.84 2.28
N LYS A 161 -9.94 -3.99 1.88
CA LYS A 161 -10.93 -3.35 2.77
C LYS A 161 -10.25 -2.60 3.93
N VAL A 162 -9.15 -1.92 3.65
CA VAL A 162 -8.39 -1.09 4.60
C VAL A 162 -8.30 0.32 4.03
N CYS A 163 -8.43 1.35 4.88
CA CYS A 163 -8.28 2.75 4.46
C CYS A 163 -6.86 3.05 3.92
N GLY A 164 -6.78 3.77 2.79
CA GLY A 164 -5.51 4.08 2.11
C GLY A 164 -4.56 4.90 2.97
N MET A 165 -5.07 5.86 3.75
CA MET A 165 -4.27 6.62 4.73
C MET A 165 -3.63 5.71 5.78
N THR A 166 -4.32 4.64 6.20
CA THR A 166 -3.77 3.69 7.15
C THR A 166 -2.57 2.97 6.55
N VAL A 167 -2.67 2.52 5.31
CA VAL A 167 -1.55 1.86 4.60
C VAL A 167 -0.40 2.83 4.42
N ALA A 168 -0.66 4.07 3.99
CA ALA A 168 0.34 5.12 3.81
C ALA A 168 1.11 5.41 5.12
N HIS A 169 0.41 5.54 6.25
CA HIS A 169 1.03 5.73 7.56
C HIS A 169 1.91 4.54 7.95
N ARG A 170 1.52 3.29 7.65
CA ARG A 170 2.35 2.11 7.94
C ARG A 170 3.60 2.04 7.05
N VAL A 171 3.49 2.44 5.79
CA VAL A 171 4.65 2.57 4.91
C VAL A 171 5.58 3.66 5.41
N LYS A 172 5.05 4.80 5.89
CA LYS A 172 5.86 5.86 6.52
C LYS A 172 6.55 5.35 7.78
N ASP A 173 5.84 4.66 8.67
CA ASP A 173 6.43 4.03 9.88
C ASP A 173 7.58 3.09 9.51
N PHE A 174 7.39 2.20 8.53
CA PHE A 174 8.44 1.30 8.06
C PHE A 174 9.61 2.08 7.45
N SER A 175 9.34 3.15 6.71
CA SER A 175 10.39 3.97 6.11
C SER A 175 11.33 4.55 7.16
N LEU A 176 10.90 4.81 8.39
CA LEU A 176 11.75 5.35 9.45
C LEU A 176 12.71 4.30 10.04
N THR A 177 12.42 3.01 9.89
CA THR A 177 13.26 1.92 10.42
C THR A 177 14.61 1.80 9.69
N PRO A 178 15.65 1.25 10.35
CA PRO A 178 16.93 0.96 9.67
C PRO A 178 16.77 -0.04 8.52
N SER A 179 15.83 -0.98 8.65
CA SER A 179 15.47 -1.98 7.63
C SER A 179 15.14 -1.37 6.27
N ALA A 180 14.53 -0.18 6.26
CA ALA A 180 14.16 0.51 5.03
C ALA A 180 15.35 1.03 4.21
N LYS A 181 16.57 1.12 4.80
CA LYS A 181 17.78 1.57 4.09
C LYS A 181 18.44 0.47 3.26
N MET A 182 18.07 -0.79 3.49
CA MET A 182 18.67 -1.94 2.84
C MET A 182 18.14 -2.13 1.43
N THR A 183 18.98 -2.72 0.57
CA THR A 183 18.53 -3.21 -0.74
C THR A 183 17.69 -4.47 -0.58
N LEU A 184 16.88 -4.80 -1.59
CA LEU A 184 16.07 -6.02 -1.58
C LEU A 184 16.91 -7.29 -1.38
N GLY A 185 18.08 -7.36 -2.02
CA GLY A 185 19.00 -8.50 -1.91
C GLY A 185 19.57 -8.66 -0.50
N GLU A 186 20.07 -7.57 0.09
CA GLU A 186 20.56 -7.55 1.48
C GLU A 186 19.45 -7.89 2.47
N PHE A 187 18.23 -7.40 2.21
CA PHE A 187 17.08 -7.70 3.06
C PHE A 187 16.75 -9.19 3.11
N HIS A 188 17.05 -9.95 2.04
CA HIS A 188 16.84 -11.40 1.98
C HIS A 188 17.98 -12.21 2.60
N SER A 189 19.19 -11.68 2.72
CA SER A 189 20.34 -12.39 3.28
C SER A 189 20.62 -12.04 4.74
N VAL A 190 20.47 -10.77 5.12
CA VAL A 190 20.86 -10.26 6.43
C VAL A 190 19.64 -10.03 7.32
N ASP A 191 19.71 -10.50 8.56
CA ASP A 191 18.79 -10.10 9.62
C ASP A 191 19.49 -9.09 10.54
N LEU A 192 18.97 -7.86 10.57
CA LEU A 192 19.43 -6.81 11.48
C LEU A 192 19.12 -7.19 12.94
N ALA A 193 20.14 -7.15 13.80
CA ALA A 193 19.98 -7.24 15.25
C ALA A 193 19.28 -6.03 15.91
N PRO A 194 19.49 -4.76 15.50
CA PRO A 194 18.85 -3.64 16.19
C PRO A 194 17.34 -3.65 15.96
N GLU A 195 16.59 -3.55 17.06
CA GLU A 195 15.16 -3.31 17.09
C GLU A 195 14.88 -1.79 17.08
N ALA A 196 13.73 -1.41 16.55
CA ALA A 196 13.26 -0.02 16.58
C ALA A 196 12.19 0.15 17.64
N ASP A 197 12.14 1.34 18.24
CA ASP A 197 11.10 1.70 19.20
C ASP A 197 9.71 1.78 18.54
N PRO A 198 8.63 1.51 19.29
CA PRO A 198 7.27 1.65 18.77
C PRO A 198 6.99 3.11 18.39
N PRO A 199 6.25 3.39 17.29
CA PRO A 199 6.04 4.77 16.84
C PRO A 199 5.26 5.65 17.83
N ALA A 200 4.56 5.08 18.81
CA ALA A 200 3.96 5.86 19.90
C ALA A 200 5.03 6.54 20.78
N PHE A 201 6.15 5.84 21.03
CA PHE A 201 7.29 6.38 21.77
C PHE A 201 7.95 7.51 20.98
N SER A 202 8.28 7.28 19.70
CA SER A 202 8.89 8.29 18.84
C SER A 202 8.02 9.55 18.71
N ARG A 203 6.69 9.38 18.54
CA ARG A 203 5.75 10.51 18.48
C ARG A 203 5.69 11.31 19.78
N ASN A 204 5.73 10.64 20.93
CA ASN A 204 5.77 11.34 22.21
C ASN A 204 7.07 12.13 22.38
N ARG A 205 8.21 11.56 21.95
CA ARG A 205 9.51 12.25 21.99
C ARG A 205 9.56 13.46 21.06
N ILE A 206 9.00 13.37 19.86
CA ILE A 206 8.86 14.50 18.93
C ILE A 206 7.97 15.59 19.55
N ARG A 207 6.87 15.21 20.22
CA ARG A 207 5.99 16.16 20.90
C ARG A 207 6.68 16.89 22.05
N GLU A 208 7.49 16.18 22.83
CA GLU A 208 8.31 16.75 23.91
C GLU A 208 9.35 17.73 23.35
N ALA A 209 10.08 17.34 22.30
CA ALA A 209 11.04 18.20 21.62
C ALA A 209 10.37 19.46 21.05
N ARG A 210 9.17 19.33 20.47
CA ARG A 210 8.38 20.47 20.00
C ARG A 210 7.97 21.41 21.14
N ALA A 211 7.59 20.87 22.29
CA ALA A 211 7.24 21.68 23.46
C ALA A 211 8.45 22.47 23.98
N LEU A 212 9.64 21.85 24.02
CA LEU A 212 10.89 22.52 24.40
C LEU A 212 11.28 23.61 23.40
N ALA A 213 11.13 23.36 22.10
CA ALA A 213 11.40 24.34 21.06
C ALA A 213 10.52 25.60 21.20
N ILE A 214 9.24 25.41 21.53
CA ILE A 214 8.30 26.51 21.80
C ILE A 214 8.73 27.29 23.05
N GLN A 215 9.13 26.60 24.13
CA GLN A 215 9.63 27.27 25.35
C GLN A 215 10.89 28.09 25.10
N GLN A 216 11.76 27.61 24.21
CA GLN A 216 13.01 28.29 23.83
C GLN A 216 12.81 29.39 22.77
N GLY A 217 11.59 29.54 22.22
CA GLY A 217 11.32 30.50 21.15
C GLY A 217 12.07 30.19 19.84
N ASN A 218 12.49 28.94 19.62
CA ASN A 218 13.27 28.56 18.45
C ASN A 218 12.36 28.35 17.23
N VAL A 219 12.10 29.45 16.52
CA VAL A 219 11.23 29.47 15.32
C VAL A 219 11.81 28.64 14.17
N GLU A 220 13.14 28.66 13.99
CA GLU A 220 13.82 27.93 12.92
C GLU A 220 13.61 26.41 13.01
N LEU A 221 13.67 25.87 14.24
CA LEU A 221 13.49 24.44 14.48
C LEU A 221 12.02 24.00 14.34
N LEU A 222 11.07 24.93 14.51
CA LEU A 222 9.64 24.67 14.29
C LEU A 222 9.28 24.73 12.80
N GLU A 223 9.86 25.64 12.03
CA GLU A 223 9.57 25.83 10.60
C GLU A 223 10.35 24.88 9.68
N SER A 224 11.54 24.45 10.09
CA SER A 224 12.42 23.57 9.28
C SER A 224 11.84 22.19 9.00
N GLY A 225 10.77 21.76 9.68
CA GLY A 225 10.17 20.42 9.51
C GLY A 225 11.07 19.27 10.00
N ALA A 226 12.24 19.57 10.55
CA ALA A 226 13.23 18.59 11.02
C ALA A 226 12.69 17.68 12.13
N LEU A 227 11.72 18.17 12.91
CA LEU A 227 11.06 17.40 13.97
C LEU A 227 10.08 16.35 13.43
N ASP A 228 9.40 16.64 12.32
CA ASP A 228 8.35 15.78 11.78
C ASP A 228 8.89 14.71 10.83
N ASP A 229 9.96 15.03 10.10
CA ASP A 229 10.67 14.10 9.23
C ASP A 229 12.18 14.15 9.52
N PRO A 230 12.70 13.30 10.43
CA PRO A 230 14.14 13.22 10.72
C PRO A 230 14.98 12.78 9.49
N ARG A 231 14.31 12.46 8.37
CA ARG A 231 14.92 12.09 7.08
C ARG A 231 14.73 13.14 5.98
N ALA A 232 13.99 14.23 6.19
CA ALA A 232 13.90 15.29 5.18
C ALA A 232 15.27 15.92 4.86
N ALA A 233 16.20 15.86 5.82
CA ALA A 233 17.60 16.26 5.62
C ALA A 233 18.44 15.26 4.80
N SER A 234 17.99 14.02 4.62
CA SER A 234 18.71 12.93 3.96
C SER A 234 17.94 12.53 2.69
N GLN A 235 18.38 13.00 1.52
CA GLN A 235 17.78 12.76 0.20
C GLN A 235 17.84 11.30 -0.29
N VAL A 236 17.67 10.31 0.57
CA VAL A 236 17.71 8.90 0.19
C VAL A 236 16.33 8.50 -0.34
N ARG A 237 16.17 8.66 -1.66
CA ARG A 237 14.94 8.37 -2.41
C ARG A 237 14.56 6.88 -2.34
N ALA A 238 13.27 6.62 -2.59
CA ALA A 238 12.61 5.31 -2.74
C ALA A 238 13.22 4.34 -3.79
N SER A 239 14.37 4.67 -4.37
CA SER A 239 15.11 3.88 -5.35
C SER A 239 15.91 2.74 -4.74
N GLN A 240 16.22 2.75 -3.44
CA GLN A 240 17.07 1.71 -2.81
C GLN A 240 16.46 0.31 -2.80
N TRP A 241 15.13 0.19 -2.79
CA TRP A 241 14.43 -1.11 -2.84
C TRP A 241 14.22 -1.63 -4.27
N ARG A 242 14.54 -0.84 -5.30
CA ARG A 242 14.55 -1.29 -6.69
C ARG A 242 15.95 -1.81 -7.00
N SER A 243 16.06 -2.95 -7.67
CA SER A 243 17.31 -3.27 -8.35
C SER A 243 17.66 -2.12 -9.29
N LEU A 244 18.96 -1.83 -9.45
CA LEU A 244 19.49 -0.95 -10.50
C LEU A 244 19.27 -1.58 -11.90
N SER A 245 18.08 -2.11 -12.20
CA SER A 245 17.64 -2.26 -13.58
C SER A 245 16.98 -0.95 -13.99
N ALA A 246 17.81 0.08 -14.15
CA ALA A 246 17.41 1.33 -14.76
C ALA A 246 16.80 1.04 -16.13
N LYS A 247 15.58 1.54 -16.40
CA LYS A 247 15.21 1.83 -17.79
C LYS A 247 16.28 2.80 -18.33
N PRO A 248 16.77 2.64 -19.58
CA PRO A 248 17.90 3.40 -20.08
C PRO A 248 17.51 4.84 -20.40
N GLU A 249 17.40 5.69 -19.38
CA GLU A 249 17.23 7.14 -19.54
C GLU A 249 18.54 7.86 -19.88
N SER A 250 19.69 7.15 -19.90
CA SER A 250 20.98 7.75 -20.25
C SER A 250 21.24 7.86 -21.76
N LYS A 251 20.70 6.95 -22.58
CA LYS A 251 20.97 6.95 -24.03
C LYS A 251 20.31 8.13 -24.73
N LYS A 252 19.01 8.37 -24.50
CA LYS A 252 18.29 9.51 -25.10
C LYS A 252 18.82 10.87 -24.63
N LYS A 253 19.28 10.99 -23.39
CA LYS A 253 19.89 12.24 -22.88
C LYS A 253 21.27 12.49 -23.48
N ALA A 254 22.08 11.44 -23.66
CA ALA A 254 23.37 11.54 -24.33
C ALA A 254 23.19 11.93 -25.80
N GLU A 255 22.25 11.30 -26.51
CA GLU A 255 21.88 11.64 -27.90
C GLU A 255 21.38 13.09 -28.02
N LEU A 256 20.49 13.54 -27.12
CA LEU A 256 20.04 14.94 -27.11
C LEU A 256 21.21 15.91 -26.89
N SER A 257 22.10 15.62 -25.94
CA SER A 257 23.26 16.49 -25.65
C SER A 257 24.25 16.58 -26.81
N GLN A 258 24.43 15.49 -27.56
CA GLN A 258 25.26 15.46 -28.76
C GLN A 258 24.64 16.32 -29.87
N ILE A 259 23.31 16.23 -30.06
CA ILE A 259 22.59 17.06 -31.03
C ILE A 259 22.72 18.56 -30.70
N TYR A 260 22.57 18.94 -29.42
CA TYR A 260 22.76 20.34 -29.02
C TYR A 260 24.20 20.83 -29.21
N SER A 261 25.21 20.01 -28.88
CA SER A 261 26.61 20.36 -29.11
C SER A 261 26.95 20.53 -30.60
N GLN A 262 26.33 19.73 -31.48
CA GLN A 262 26.48 19.83 -32.93
C GLN A 262 25.87 21.12 -33.46
N LEU A 263 24.66 21.47 -33.01
CA LEU A 263 24.00 22.73 -33.36
C LEU A 263 24.80 23.95 -32.88
N GLU A 264 25.39 23.90 -31.69
CA GLU A 264 26.26 24.97 -31.19
C GLU A 264 27.53 25.14 -32.03
N THR A 265 28.12 24.03 -32.52
CA THR A 265 29.24 24.09 -33.48
C THR A 265 28.84 24.62 -34.86
N GLU A 266 27.63 24.32 -35.34
CA GLU A 266 27.13 24.86 -36.61
C GLU A 266 26.79 26.35 -36.52
N LEU A 267 26.18 26.79 -35.41
CA LEU A 267 25.90 28.21 -35.17
C LEU A 267 27.17 29.03 -34.93
N SER A 268 28.21 28.46 -34.31
CA SER A 268 29.49 29.15 -34.11
C SER A 268 30.39 29.11 -35.35
N GLY A 269 30.29 28.08 -36.19
CA GLY A 269 30.99 27.99 -37.49
C GLY A 269 30.38 28.90 -38.56
N GLY A 270 29.09 29.24 -38.44
CA GLY A 270 28.37 30.16 -39.32
C GLY A 270 28.63 31.64 -39.01
N THR A 271 29.89 32.09 -39.00
CA THR A 271 30.16 33.53 -39.12
C THR A 271 29.70 33.98 -40.50
N ILE A 272 28.61 34.73 -40.52
CA ILE A 272 28.01 35.40 -41.68
C ILE A 272 29.11 36.15 -42.45
N LYS A 273 29.54 35.62 -43.59
CA LYS A 273 30.15 36.45 -44.64
C LYS A 273 29.02 37.13 -45.40
N SER A 274 28.79 38.38 -45.05
CA SER A 274 28.03 39.33 -45.83
C SER A 274 28.71 39.55 -47.19
N LYS A 275 28.31 38.79 -48.20
CA LYS A 275 28.41 39.11 -49.63
C LYS A 275 27.63 38.05 -50.38
N ASP A 276 26.39 38.40 -50.73
CA ASP A 276 25.73 38.12 -52.01
C ASP A 276 24.28 38.61 -51.92
N VAL A 277 24.15 39.93 -51.80
CA VAL A 277 22.92 40.63 -52.18
C VAL A 277 23.08 40.98 -53.65
N LYS A 278 22.20 40.40 -54.48
CA LYS A 278 22.03 40.53 -55.95
C LYS A 278 22.63 39.40 -56.78
N ALA A 279 21.83 38.37 -57.03
CA ALA A 279 21.46 37.97 -58.39
C ALA A 279 20.49 36.78 -58.34
N SER A 280 19.18 37.08 -58.40
CA SER A 280 18.13 36.30 -59.09
C SER A 280 16.76 36.66 -58.49
N SER A 281 16.26 37.82 -58.90
CA SER A 281 14.83 38.00 -59.04
C SER A 281 14.37 37.16 -60.23
N SER A 282 13.53 36.14 -60.03
CA SER A 282 12.51 35.77 -61.02
C SER A 282 11.56 34.70 -60.48
N GLN A 283 10.27 35.05 -60.57
CA GLN A 283 9.05 34.23 -60.40
C GLN A 283 8.51 34.18 -58.95
N ALA A 284 7.64 35.13 -58.58
CA ALA A 284 6.17 35.17 -58.80
C ALA A 284 5.43 34.23 -57.83
N LEU A 285 4.30 34.54 -57.20
CA LEU A 285 3.45 35.72 -57.00
C LEU A 285 2.55 35.29 -55.80
N VAL A 286 2.00 36.28 -55.09
CA VAL A 286 1.29 36.27 -53.79
C VAL A 286 -0.11 35.54 -53.82
N PRO A 287 -0.95 35.53 -52.76
CA PRO A 287 -1.71 34.37 -52.27
C PRO A 287 -3.25 34.59 -52.34
N THR A 288 -4.07 33.68 -51.79
CA THR A 288 -5.46 33.94 -51.30
C THR A 288 -5.87 32.71 -50.46
N THR A 289 -6.17 32.81 -49.15
CA THR A 289 -7.46 33.15 -48.49
C THR A 289 -8.68 32.52 -49.19
N SER A 290 -9.68 31.87 -48.60
CA SER A 290 -10.08 31.42 -47.25
C SER A 290 -11.48 30.79 -47.43
N THR A 291 -12.04 30.19 -46.38
CA THR A 291 -13.50 30.11 -46.09
C THR A 291 -14.35 28.96 -46.68
N GLU A 292 -14.67 28.02 -45.77
CA GLU A 292 -16.00 27.48 -45.38
C GLU A 292 -16.90 26.60 -46.28
N ALA A 293 -17.41 25.55 -45.58
CA ALA A 293 -18.81 25.12 -45.49
C ALA A 293 -19.43 24.12 -46.52
N THR A 294 -19.65 22.90 -45.99
CA THR A 294 -20.98 22.26 -45.80
C THR A 294 -21.56 21.35 -46.90
N THR A 295 -21.97 20.14 -46.43
CA THR A 295 -22.99 19.18 -46.97
C THR A 295 -22.69 18.54 -48.34
N THR A 296 -23.05 17.31 -48.70
CA THR A 296 -23.79 16.15 -48.13
C THR A 296 -23.68 15.03 -49.17
N ASN A 297 -23.79 13.79 -48.72
CA ASN A 297 -24.54 12.67 -49.32
C ASN A 297 -23.77 11.37 -49.58
N ASP A 298 -24.38 10.35 -48.97
CA ASP A 298 -24.27 8.92 -49.16
C ASP A 298 -24.29 8.49 -50.63
N SER A 299 -23.54 7.43 -50.95
CA SER A 299 -24.12 6.08 -51.17
C SER A 299 -23.25 5.19 -52.10
N ASN A 300 -23.08 3.95 -51.65
CA ASN A 300 -22.99 2.70 -52.40
C ASN A 300 -21.88 2.43 -53.44
N SER A 301 -21.08 1.41 -53.14
CA SER A 301 -20.71 0.22 -53.96
C SER A 301 -19.43 -0.36 -53.31
N THR A 302 -19.27 -1.65 -53.01
CA THR A 302 -19.91 -2.90 -53.44
C THR A 302 -19.59 -3.96 -52.37
#